data_AF-B1LVQ2-F1
#
_entry.id   AF-B1LVQ2-F1
#
_cell.length_a   1.000
_cell.length_b   1.000
_cell.length_c   1.000
_cell.angle_alpha   90.00
_cell.angle_beta   90.00
_cell.angle_gamma   90.00
#
_symmetry.space_group_name_H-M   'P 1'
#
loop_
_entity.id
_entity.type
_entity.pdbx_description
1 polymer ?
#
loop_
_entity_poly.entity_id
_entity_poly.type
_entity_poly.pdbx_seq_one_letter_code
_entity_poly.pdbx_strand_id
1 'polypeptide(L)'
;MLLNALILVTALVPHAEAGADALARALPLPAAATAPADGRPPRFDPATRSVSNWHAQTGAQLTPRALAVTASLADDPPYVARCVRLNNGWCIKSARWPGEIGADGEGHTAFATLDDGADAAASLLRRYYRDYGRRTALAIVRRWAPAECRVGAAPARPGRAVATPAVSAALAPRGLGRTLRARYLAAHRPGGAPRGRAALRVQPWSPLARMAGRPSRRPAAIPRVAMLQPVPDIAAGISASSGRPAGSVADPSALLDRKPGRVPSAERMVAESALLPAIAAGLPVLDLRLPAPLCTGDEVRIQAYANRISASVGLKPGDDLDLFGPDGAPRANLAPVMLAMSAVELGTLRAGPDLVAGAIARLRPLTPAASTAPP
;
A
#
# COMPACT_ATOMS: atom_id res chain seq x y z
N MET A 1 -32.36 -40.78 5.59
CA MET A 1 -32.41 -39.88 4.41
C MET A 1 -31.39 -38.75 4.49
N LEU A 2 -31.57 -37.71 5.33
CA LEU A 2 -30.66 -36.55 5.36
C LEU A 2 -29.17 -36.92 5.53
N LEU A 3 -28.86 -37.87 6.41
CA LEU A 3 -27.49 -38.35 6.64
C LEU A 3 -26.86 -38.97 5.38
N ASN A 4 -27.60 -39.81 4.66
CA ASN A 4 -27.14 -40.42 3.40
C ASN A 4 -26.90 -39.35 2.33
N ALA A 5 -27.74 -38.31 2.27
CA ALA A 5 -27.54 -37.18 1.36
C ALA A 5 -26.27 -36.38 1.70
N LEU A 6 -26.00 -36.13 2.99
CA LEU A 6 -24.73 -35.50 3.41
C LEU A 6 -23.52 -36.34 3.03
N ILE A 7 -23.55 -37.64 3.30
CA ILE A 7 -22.45 -38.57 2.97
C ILE A 7 -22.23 -38.65 1.45
N LEU A 8 -23.30 -38.64 0.65
CA LEU A 8 -23.17 -38.61 -0.81
C LEU A 8 -22.51 -37.32 -1.28
N VAL A 9 -22.92 -36.17 -0.75
CA VAL A 9 -22.36 -34.86 -1.11
C VAL A 9 -20.89 -34.73 -0.69
N THR A 10 -20.52 -35.11 0.53
CA THR A 10 -19.12 -35.00 0.99
C THR A 10 -18.19 -36.00 0.29
N ALA A 11 -18.68 -37.17 -0.13
CA ALA A 11 -17.90 -38.12 -0.92
C ALA A 11 -17.76 -37.70 -2.40
N LEU A 12 -18.81 -37.12 -3.00
CA LEU A 12 -18.83 -36.76 -4.42
C LEU A 12 -18.11 -35.45 -4.73
N VAL A 13 -18.15 -34.43 -3.87
CA VAL A 13 -17.49 -33.12 -4.13
C VAL A 13 -16.00 -33.24 -4.49
N PRO A 14 -15.12 -33.92 -3.72
CA PRO A 14 -13.70 -34.03 -4.08
C PRO A 14 -13.47 -34.84 -5.38
N HIS A 15 -14.34 -35.81 -5.67
CA HIS A 15 -14.31 -36.56 -6.93
C HIS A 15 -14.84 -35.74 -8.11
N ALA A 16 -15.74 -34.78 -7.87
CA ALA A 16 -16.24 -33.86 -8.88
C ALA A 16 -15.21 -32.79 -9.24
N GLU A 17 -14.44 -32.27 -8.28
CA GLU A 17 -13.33 -31.34 -8.56
C GLU A 17 -12.17 -32.05 -9.26
N ALA A 18 -11.69 -33.17 -8.72
CA ALA A 18 -10.64 -33.97 -9.38
C ALA A 18 -11.10 -34.51 -10.75
N GLY A 19 -12.37 -34.88 -10.87
CA GLY A 19 -13.00 -35.30 -12.12
C GLY A 19 -13.13 -34.16 -13.13
N ALA A 20 -13.49 -32.95 -12.69
CA ALA A 20 -13.54 -31.77 -13.56
C ALA A 20 -12.15 -31.36 -14.05
N ASP A 21 -11.13 -31.38 -13.18
CA ASP A 21 -9.74 -31.12 -13.58
C ASP A 21 -9.19 -32.22 -14.50
N ALA A 22 -9.62 -33.47 -14.36
CA ALA A 22 -9.28 -34.56 -15.28
C ALA A 22 -10.02 -34.41 -16.63
N LEU A 23 -11.31 -34.09 -16.62
CA LEU A 23 -12.11 -33.88 -17.83
C LEU A 23 -11.65 -32.64 -18.60
N ALA A 24 -11.24 -31.58 -17.92
CA ALA A 24 -10.65 -30.38 -18.53
C ALA A 24 -9.23 -30.60 -19.09
N ARG A 25 -8.57 -31.72 -18.74
CA ARG A 25 -7.31 -32.19 -19.35
C ARG A 25 -7.54 -33.25 -20.44
N ALA A 26 -8.64 -33.99 -20.39
CA ALA A 26 -8.97 -35.07 -21.32
C ALA A 26 -9.86 -34.61 -22.50
N LEU A 27 -10.68 -33.57 -22.30
CA LEU A 27 -11.29 -32.84 -23.40
C LEU A 27 -10.15 -32.22 -24.23
N PRO A 28 -10.10 -32.45 -25.56
CA PRO A 28 -9.28 -31.59 -26.39
C PRO A 28 -9.79 -30.16 -26.20
N LEU A 29 -8.89 -29.22 -25.93
CA LEU A 29 -9.22 -27.80 -26.01
C LEU A 29 -9.91 -27.58 -27.36
N PRO A 30 -11.14 -27.03 -27.42
CA PRO A 30 -11.69 -26.60 -28.70
C PRO A 30 -10.66 -25.65 -29.27
N ALA A 31 -10.13 -25.95 -30.46
CA ALA A 31 -8.91 -25.34 -30.96
C ALA A 31 -9.04 -23.81 -30.92
N ALA A 32 -8.49 -23.22 -29.85
CA ALA A 32 -8.80 -21.86 -29.47
C ALA A 32 -8.13 -20.97 -30.49
N ALA A 33 -8.92 -20.55 -31.49
CA ALA A 33 -8.46 -20.19 -32.83
C ALA A 33 -7.15 -19.42 -32.71
N THR A 34 -6.05 -20.10 -33.02
CA THR A 34 -4.74 -19.79 -32.43
C THR A 34 -4.24 -18.49 -33.02
N ALA A 35 -4.72 -17.38 -32.46
CA ALA A 35 -4.39 -16.03 -32.86
C ALA A 35 -2.87 -15.98 -32.93
N PRO A 36 -2.29 -15.88 -34.14
CA PRO A 36 -0.92 -16.26 -34.38
C PRO A 36 -0.07 -15.46 -33.41
N ALA A 37 0.69 -16.17 -32.56
CA ALA A 37 1.34 -15.57 -31.39
C ALA A 37 2.13 -14.35 -31.85
N ASP A 38 1.57 -13.17 -31.61
CA ASP A 38 1.82 -12.02 -32.47
C ASP A 38 3.29 -11.65 -32.32
N GLY A 39 4.09 -11.87 -33.37
CA GLY A 39 5.56 -11.98 -33.27
C GLY A 39 6.25 -10.68 -32.83
N ARG A 40 5.46 -9.63 -32.64
CA ARG A 40 5.78 -8.39 -31.96
C ARG A 40 6.11 -8.67 -30.47
N PRO A 41 7.29 -8.24 -29.97
CA PRO A 41 7.61 -8.40 -28.55
C PRO A 41 6.58 -7.68 -27.67
N PRO A 42 6.23 -8.23 -26.49
CA PRO A 42 5.22 -7.67 -25.60
C PRO A 42 5.63 -6.26 -25.15
N ARG A 43 4.63 -5.39 -25.01
CA ARG A 43 4.84 -3.97 -24.66
C ARG A 43 3.95 -3.57 -23.50
N PHE A 44 4.52 -2.85 -22.54
CA PHE A 44 3.76 -2.15 -21.54
C PHE A 44 3.18 -0.85 -22.13
N ASP A 45 1.89 -0.65 -21.98
CA ASP A 45 1.21 0.61 -22.26
C ASP A 45 0.91 1.37 -20.94
N PRO A 46 1.52 2.54 -20.69
CA PRO A 46 1.23 3.36 -19.52
C PRO A 46 -0.21 3.90 -19.46
N ALA A 47 -0.93 4.00 -20.58
CA ALA A 47 -2.29 4.55 -20.60
C ALA A 47 -3.32 3.56 -20.04
N THR A 48 -3.36 2.33 -20.56
CA THR A 48 -4.18 1.22 -20.03
C THR A 48 -3.57 0.56 -18.78
N ARG A 49 -2.29 0.84 -18.49
CA ARG A 49 -1.48 0.18 -17.43
C ARG A 49 -1.46 -1.34 -17.58
N SER A 50 -1.27 -1.80 -18.82
CA SER A 50 -1.30 -3.22 -19.17
C SER A 50 -0.13 -3.62 -20.07
N VAL A 51 0.20 -4.91 -20.11
CA VAL A 51 1.12 -5.49 -21.09
C VAL A 51 0.31 -6.13 -22.22
N SER A 52 0.70 -5.89 -23.47
CA SER A 52 -0.07 -6.28 -24.67
C SER A 52 -0.41 -7.78 -24.81
N ASN A 53 0.21 -8.68 -24.04
CA ASN A 53 -0.08 -10.11 -24.02
C ASN A 53 -0.80 -10.59 -22.73
N TRP A 54 -1.22 -9.70 -21.82
CA TRP A 54 -1.69 -10.07 -20.47
C TRP A 54 -2.89 -11.03 -20.48
N HIS A 55 -3.80 -10.88 -21.45
CA HIS A 55 -4.93 -11.80 -21.67
C HIS A 55 -4.44 -13.24 -21.92
N ALA A 56 -3.53 -13.43 -22.88
CA ALA A 56 -3.01 -14.74 -23.24
C ALA A 56 -2.20 -15.37 -22.10
N GLN A 57 -1.37 -14.57 -21.41
CA GLN A 57 -0.61 -15.00 -20.23
C GLN A 57 -1.57 -15.44 -19.10
N THR A 58 -2.63 -14.67 -18.85
CA THR A 58 -3.68 -14.97 -17.85
C THR A 58 -4.37 -16.29 -18.13
N GLY A 59 -4.94 -16.45 -19.34
CA GLY A 59 -5.65 -17.67 -19.73
C GLY A 59 -4.76 -18.91 -19.80
N ALA A 60 -3.47 -18.74 -20.06
CA ALA A 60 -2.49 -19.82 -20.11
C ALA A 60 -2.00 -20.27 -18.73
N GLN A 61 -1.74 -19.36 -17.78
CA GLN A 61 -0.93 -19.65 -16.58
C GLN A 61 -1.61 -19.40 -15.22
N LEU A 62 -2.75 -18.71 -15.17
CA LEU A 62 -3.45 -18.45 -13.89
C LEU A 62 -4.56 -19.48 -13.61
N THR A 63 -4.96 -19.55 -12.33
CA THR A 63 -6.00 -20.45 -11.81
C THR A 63 -6.95 -19.68 -10.87
N PRO A 64 -8.20 -20.13 -10.65
CA PRO A 64 -8.88 -21.30 -11.24
C PRO A 64 -9.06 -21.20 -12.76
N ARG A 65 -8.96 -22.31 -13.49
CA ARG A 65 -8.86 -22.31 -14.96
C ARG A 65 -10.05 -21.63 -15.65
N ALA A 66 -11.27 -21.86 -15.15
CA ALA A 66 -12.48 -21.22 -15.68
C ALA A 66 -12.40 -19.68 -15.57
N LEU A 67 -12.07 -19.14 -14.39
CA LEU A 67 -11.93 -17.69 -14.19
C LEU A 67 -10.77 -17.10 -15.00
N ALA A 68 -9.66 -17.83 -15.14
CA ALA A 68 -8.53 -17.39 -15.96
C ALA A 68 -8.90 -17.30 -17.45
N VAL A 69 -9.68 -18.25 -17.98
CA VAL A 69 -10.20 -18.19 -19.36
C VAL A 69 -11.19 -17.03 -19.51
N THR A 70 -12.15 -16.86 -18.58
CA THR A 70 -13.09 -15.71 -18.64
C THR A 70 -12.37 -14.37 -18.55
N ALA A 71 -11.32 -14.26 -17.73
CA ALA A 71 -10.48 -13.06 -17.64
C ALA A 71 -9.70 -12.80 -18.93
N SER A 72 -9.22 -13.85 -19.61
CA SER A 72 -8.50 -13.71 -20.88
C SER A 72 -9.39 -13.24 -22.04
N LEU A 73 -10.70 -13.44 -21.95
CA LEU A 73 -11.67 -13.11 -23.01
C LEU A 73 -12.49 -11.82 -22.73
N ALA A 74 -12.23 -11.12 -21.63
CA ALA A 74 -12.92 -9.90 -21.25
C ALA A 74 -11.98 -8.68 -21.31
N ASP A 75 -12.46 -7.56 -21.86
CA ASP A 75 -11.63 -6.36 -22.09
C ASP A 75 -11.18 -5.68 -20.79
N ASP A 76 -12.13 -5.42 -19.88
CA ASP A 76 -11.90 -4.72 -18.59
C ASP A 76 -12.58 -5.43 -17.40
N PRO A 77 -12.25 -6.70 -17.09
CA PRO A 77 -12.90 -7.46 -16.02
C PRO A 77 -12.59 -6.86 -14.64
N PRO A 78 -13.61 -6.44 -13.85
CA PRO A 78 -13.40 -5.71 -12.58
C PRO A 78 -12.96 -6.61 -11.41
N TYR A 79 -13.02 -7.94 -11.59
CA TYR A 79 -12.55 -8.92 -10.60
C TYR A 79 -11.06 -9.29 -10.76
N VAL A 80 -10.40 -8.79 -11.81
CA VAL A 80 -8.99 -9.06 -12.11
C VAL A 80 -8.11 -8.00 -11.43
N ALA A 81 -7.25 -8.45 -10.51
CA ALA A 81 -6.32 -7.57 -9.81
C ALA A 81 -5.33 -6.89 -10.78
N ARG A 82 -4.95 -5.64 -10.49
CA ARG A 82 -4.08 -4.80 -11.33
C ARG A 82 -2.83 -5.53 -11.85
N CYS A 83 -2.20 -6.34 -11.00
CA CYS A 83 -0.91 -6.96 -11.26
C CYS A 83 -1.00 -8.09 -12.31
N VAL A 84 -2.20 -8.66 -12.53
CA VAL A 84 -2.47 -9.60 -13.63
C VAL A 84 -2.20 -8.94 -14.98
N ARG A 85 -2.67 -7.70 -15.17
CA ARG A 85 -2.47 -6.92 -16.40
C ARG A 85 -1.00 -6.53 -16.64
N LEU A 86 -0.17 -6.65 -15.60
CA LEU A 86 1.27 -6.37 -15.62
C LEU A 86 2.11 -7.65 -15.77
N ASN A 87 1.50 -8.82 -16.00
CA ASN A 87 2.16 -10.13 -15.92
C ASN A 87 2.91 -10.36 -14.59
N ASN A 88 2.41 -9.79 -13.50
CA ASN A 88 3.11 -9.69 -12.22
C ASN A 88 2.36 -10.48 -11.15
N GLY A 89 2.59 -11.79 -11.09
CA GLY A 89 1.82 -12.72 -10.25
C GLY A 89 1.90 -12.49 -8.73
N TRP A 90 2.76 -11.58 -8.27
CA TRP A 90 3.07 -11.31 -6.86
C TRP A 90 3.16 -9.80 -6.52
N CYS A 91 2.65 -8.92 -7.39
CA CYS A 91 2.70 -7.45 -7.24
C CYS A 91 4.09 -6.87 -6.89
N ILE A 92 5.16 -7.46 -7.43
CA ILE A 92 6.55 -7.05 -7.20
C ILE A 92 6.77 -5.62 -7.70
N LYS A 93 7.54 -4.83 -6.93
CA LYS A 93 7.94 -3.48 -7.32
C LYS A 93 9.18 -3.48 -8.23
N SER A 94 9.24 -2.52 -9.15
CA SER A 94 10.31 -2.32 -10.13
C SER A 94 11.68 -2.25 -9.45
N ALA A 95 12.66 -2.94 -10.05
CA ALA A 95 14.05 -2.93 -9.58
C ALA A 95 15.08 -3.10 -10.71
N ARG A 96 14.63 -3.09 -11.98
CA ARG A 96 15.34 -3.61 -13.17
C ARG A 96 15.51 -5.13 -13.09
N TRP A 97 14.38 -5.83 -12.94
CA TRP A 97 14.31 -7.28 -13.00
C TRP A 97 14.58 -7.81 -14.42
N PRO A 98 15.05 -9.05 -14.58
CA PRO A 98 14.93 -9.76 -15.86
C PRO A 98 13.48 -9.74 -16.34
N GLY A 99 13.26 -9.50 -17.63
CA GLY A 99 11.92 -9.39 -18.21
C GLY A 99 11.14 -8.12 -17.85
N GLU A 100 11.68 -7.18 -17.07
CA GLU A 100 11.04 -5.89 -16.78
C GLU A 100 10.97 -5.02 -18.04
N ILE A 101 9.76 -4.70 -18.48
CA ILE A 101 9.47 -3.88 -19.68
C ILE A 101 8.75 -2.56 -19.35
N GLY A 102 8.52 -2.28 -18.06
CA GLY A 102 7.89 -1.05 -17.59
C GLY A 102 7.49 -1.14 -16.12
N ALA A 103 6.79 -0.11 -15.63
CA ALA A 103 6.17 -0.11 -14.31
C ALA A 103 4.93 0.79 -14.28
N ASP A 104 3.96 0.49 -13.41
CA ASP A 104 2.81 1.36 -13.17
C ASP A 104 3.16 2.59 -12.30
N GLY A 105 2.20 3.52 -12.14
CA GLY A 105 2.37 4.73 -11.33
C GLY A 105 2.54 4.50 -9.82
N GLU A 106 2.38 3.26 -9.34
CA GLU A 106 2.67 2.83 -7.97
C GLU A 106 3.97 1.99 -7.91
N GLY A 107 4.71 1.91 -9.01
CA GLY A 107 5.97 1.19 -9.14
C GLY A 107 5.84 -0.33 -9.23
N HIS A 108 4.66 -0.90 -9.50
CA HIS A 108 4.54 -2.33 -9.80
C HIS A 108 5.20 -2.65 -11.13
N THR A 109 6.08 -3.66 -11.16
CA THR A 109 6.78 -4.10 -12.37
C THR A 109 5.78 -4.59 -13.43
N ALA A 110 5.98 -4.19 -14.68
CA ALA A 110 5.38 -4.81 -15.85
C ALA A 110 6.39 -5.79 -16.48
N PHE A 111 6.03 -7.06 -16.58
CA PHE A 111 6.90 -8.12 -17.09
C PHE A 111 6.52 -8.55 -18.52
N ALA A 112 7.50 -9.00 -19.31
CA ALA A 112 7.26 -9.54 -20.65
C ALA A 112 6.41 -10.81 -20.62
N THR A 113 6.60 -11.68 -19.61
CA THR A 113 5.81 -12.87 -19.33
C THR A 113 5.54 -13.03 -17.83
N LEU A 114 4.55 -13.85 -17.47
CA LEU A 114 4.31 -14.26 -16.07
C LEU A 114 5.46 -15.11 -15.52
N ASP A 115 6.19 -15.83 -16.37
CA ASP A 115 7.42 -16.56 -16.04
C ASP A 115 8.53 -15.64 -15.53
N ASP A 116 8.77 -14.48 -16.17
CA ASP A 116 9.72 -13.47 -15.68
C ASP A 116 9.33 -12.96 -14.28
N GLY A 117 8.03 -12.74 -14.06
CA GLY A 117 7.48 -12.33 -12.77
C GLY A 117 7.63 -13.39 -11.68
N ALA A 118 7.55 -14.67 -12.04
CA ALA A 118 7.76 -15.80 -11.13
C ALA A 118 9.25 -15.99 -10.79
N ASP A 119 10.15 -15.82 -11.76
CA ASP A 119 11.61 -15.87 -11.58
C ASP A 119 12.08 -14.71 -10.69
N ALA A 120 11.50 -13.51 -10.86
CA ALA A 120 11.67 -12.38 -9.96
C ALA A 120 11.17 -12.69 -8.55
N ALA A 121 9.99 -13.32 -8.39
CA ALA A 121 9.44 -13.69 -7.09
C ALA A 121 10.35 -14.67 -6.32
N ALA A 122 10.75 -15.77 -6.97
CA ALA A 122 11.64 -16.77 -6.39
C ALA A 122 13.03 -16.17 -6.03
N SER A 123 13.56 -15.31 -6.90
CA SER A 123 14.84 -14.60 -6.67
C SER A 123 14.77 -13.59 -5.53
N LEU A 124 13.66 -12.85 -5.40
CA LEU A 124 13.43 -11.88 -4.34
C LEU A 124 13.26 -12.57 -2.98
N LEU A 125 12.51 -13.68 -2.91
CA LEU A 125 12.39 -14.50 -1.71
C LEU A 125 13.74 -15.09 -1.28
N ARG A 126 14.56 -15.57 -2.22
CA ARG A 126 15.91 -16.07 -1.91
C ARG A 126 16.82 -15.00 -1.32
N ARG A 127 16.79 -13.79 -1.89
CA ARG A 127 17.52 -12.60 -1.37
C ARG A 127 17.01 -12.18 0.02
N TYR A 128 15.69 -12.23 0.25
CA TYR A 128 15.13 -11.92 1.56
C TYR A 128 15.60 -12.93 2.61
N TYR A 129 15.54 -14.22 2.28
CA TYR A 129 15.84 -15.31 3.20
C TYR A 129 17.34 -15.42 3.54
N ARG A 130 18.23 -15.31 2.54
CA ARG A 130 19.70 -15.34 2.74
C ARG A 130 20.24 -13.95 3.11
N ASP A 131 20.29 -13.04 2.13
CA ASP A 131 21.05 -11.79 2.20
C ASP A 131 20.50 -10.81 3.27
N TYR A 132 19.21 -10.90 3.61
CA TYR A 132 18.56 -10.09 4.65
C TYR A 132 18.09 -10.88 5.88
N GLY A 133 18.36 -12.20 5.96
CA GLY A 133 17.96 -13.05 7.09
C GLY A 133 16.45 -13.07 7.41
N ARG A 134 15.58 -12.74 6.44
CA ARG A 134 14.13 -12.69 6.61
C ARG A 134 13.53 -14.08 6.37
N ARG A 135 13.58 -14.91 7.40
CA ARG A 135 13.17 -16.32 7.32
C ARG A 135 11.72 -16.61 7.68
N THR A 136 11.12 -15.79 8.53
CA THR A 136 9.73 -15.98 8.99
C THR A 136 8.75 -15.24 8.08
N ALA A 137 7.50 -15.71 7.99
CA ALA A 137 6.48 -15.08 7.15
C ALA A 137 6.27 -13.61 7.52
N LEU A 138 6.23 -13.28 8.81
CA LEU A 138 6.07 -11.91 9.29
C LEU A 138 7.26 -11.02 8.90
N ALA A 139 8.48 -11.56 8.92
CA ALA A 139 9.70 -10.84 8.54
C ALA A 139 9.79 -10.58 7.02
N ILE A 140 9.25 -11.49 6.21
CA ILE A 140 9.12 -11.32 4.75
C ILE A 140 8.02 -10.30 4.43
N VAL A 141 6.80 -10.48 4.93
CA VAL A 141 5.64 -9.63 4.61
C VAL A 141 5.86 -8.17 5.00
N ARG A 142 6.44 -7.90 6.18
CA ARG A 142 6.77 -6.52 6.62
C ARG A 142 7.74 -5.79 5.68
N ARG A 143 8.49 -6.51 4.83
CA ARG A 143 9.36 -5.94 3.79
C ARG A 143 8.73 -5.99 2.39
N TRP A 144 7.88 -6.96 2.11
CA TRP A 144 7.17 -7.14 0.83
C TRP A 144 6.05 -6.09 0.65
N ALA A 145 5.15 -6.01 1.63
CA ALA A 145 3.97 -5.15 1.62
C ALA A 145 3.91 -4.30 2.91
N PRO A 146 4.87 -3.36 3.10
CA PRO A 146 5.03 -2.58 4.32
C PRO A 146 3.79 -1.77 4.70
N ALA A 147 3.77 -1.25 5.93
CA ALA A 147 2.73 -0.31 6.36
C ALA A 147 2.84 1.01 5.58
N GLU A 148 1.72 1.52 5.09
CA GLU A 148 1.63 2.81 4.40
C GLU A 148 1.53 3.98 5.39
N CYS A 149 1.13 3.69 6.64
CA CYS A 149 1.24 4.60 7.77
C CYS A 149 2.71 4.96 8.05
N ARG A 150 3.21 6.01 7.37
CA ARG A 150 4.58 6.55 7.54
C ARG A 150 4.80 7.12 8.94
N VAL A 151 5.18 6.26 9.88
CA VAL A 151 5.89 6.67 11.09
C VAL A 151 7.18 7.36 10.65
N GLY A 152 7.31 8.65 10.96
CA GLY A 152 8.42 9.49 10.51
C GLY A 152 9.74 9.16 11.22
N ALA A 153 10.32 8.00 10.92
CA ALA A 153 11.64 7.56 11.37
C ALA A 153 12.78 8.31 10.64
N ALA A 154 12.71 9.65 10.63
CA ALA A 154 13.87 10.47 10.37
C ALA A 154 14.90 10.24 11.50
N PRO A 155 16.21 10.08 11.19
CA PRO A 155 17.21 9.83 12.22
C PRO A 155 17.26 11.01 13.20
N ALA A 156 16.90 10.75 14.46
CA ALA A 156 16.81 11.76 15.48
C ALA A 156 18.21 12.31 15.81
N ARG A 157 18.50 13.53 15.33
CA ARG A 157 19.68 14.29 15.73
C ARG A 157 19.58 14.55 17.25
N PRO A 158 20.52 14.07 18.08
CA PRO A 158 20.42 14.22 19.52
C PRO A 158 20.42 15.71 19.91
N GLY A 159 19.57 16.09 20.87
CA GLY A 159 19.55 17.44 21.45
C GLY A 159 18.38 18.36 21.07
N ARG A 160 17.37 17.92 20.30
CA ARG A 160 16.17 18.75 20.06
C ARG A 160 14.85 17.98 20.06
N ALA A 161 14.27 17.81 21.26
CA ALA A 161 12.90 17.34 21.42
C ALA A 161 11.92 18.38 20.83
N VAL A 162 11.30 18.04 19.69
CA VAL A 162 10.21 18.84 19.12
C VAL A 162 8.92 18.41 19.83
N ALA A 163 8.43 19.24 20.75
CA ALA A 163 7.17 18.99 21.44
C ALA A 163 6.00 18.98 20.43
N THR A 164 5.39 17.82 20.24
CA THR A 164 4.17 17.68 19.43
C THR A 164 3.00 18.40 20.11
N PRO A 165 2.15 19.12 19.36
CA PRO A 165 0.95 19.71 19.94
C PRO A 165 -0.02 18.62 20.37
N ALA A 166 -0.53 18.70 21.61
CA ALA A 166 -1.40 17.69 22.21
C ALA A 166 -2.80 17.55 21.55
N VAL A 167 -3.09 18.32 20.50
CA VAL A 167 -4.33 18.26 19.70
C VAL A 167 -3.97 18.50 18.25
N SER A 168 -4.59 17.75 17.33
CA SER A 168 -4.34 17.88 15.90
C SER A 168 -4.81 19.23 15.34
N ALA A 169 -4.11 19.72 14.31
CA ALA A 169 -4.52 20.92 13.58
C ALA A 169 -5.87 20.74 12.85
N ALA A 170 -6.35 19.51 12.66
CA ALA A 170 -7.69 19.23 12.14
C ALA A 170 -8.80 19.54 13.17
N LEU A 171 -8.62 19.15 14.44
CA LEU A 171 -9.57 19.50 15.51
C LEU A 171 -9.47 20.97 15.94
N ALA A 172 -8.26 21.56 15.90
CA ALA A 172 -8.05 22.95 16.29
C ALA A 172 -6.97 23.63 15.43
N PRO A 173 -7.30 24.17 14.23
CA PRO A 173 -6.34 24.81 13.31
C PRO A 173 -5.56 26.00 13.89
N ARG A 174 -6.01 26.55 15.03
CA ARG A 174 -5.37 27.66 15.76
C ARG A 174 -5.09 27.31 17.24
N GLY A 175 -5.13 26.02 17.58
CA GLY A 175 -5.01 25.48 18.94
C GLY A 175 -6.25 25.75 19.81
N LEU A 176 -6.52 24.88 20.79
CA LEU A 176 -7.66 25.03 21.71
C LEU A 176 -7.69 26.40 22.40
N GLY A 177 -6.52 26.95 22.72
CA GLY A 177 -6.35 28.26 23.38
C GLY A 177 -6.93 29.46 22.63
N ARG A 178 -7.26 29.35 21.33
CA ARG A 178 -7.93 30.43 20.57
C ARG A 178 -9.44 30.25 20.40
N THR A 179 -10.04 29.17 20.90
CA THR A 179 -11.51 29.01 20.96
C THR A 179 -12.15 30.11 21.84
N LEU A 180 -13.44 30.40 21.63
CA LEU A 180 -14.18 31.31 22.51
C LEU A 180 -14.23 30.78 23.95
N ARG A 181 -14.46 29.48 24.15
CA ARG A 181 -14.46 28.84 25.47
C ARG A 181 -13.12 28.98 26.19
N ALA A 182 -11.99 28.76 25.52
CA ALA A 182 -10.68 28.94 26.14
C ALA A 182 -10.36 30.41 26.46
N ARG A 183 -10.77 31.36 25.60
CA ARG A 183 -10.64 32.79 25.90
C ARG A 183 -11.54 33.23 27.06
N TYR A 184 -12.77 32.74 27.12
CA TYR A 184 -13.68 32.96 28.24
C TYR A 184 -13.10 32.44 29.55
N LEU A 185 -12.62 31.19 29.59
CA LEU A 185 -11.99 30.59 30.77
C LEU A 185 -10.66 31.26 31.17
N ALA A 186 -9.90 31.79 30.20
CA ALA A 186 -8.68 32.55 30.49
C ALA A 186 -8.96 33.95 31.05
N ALA A 187 -10.11 34.55 30.73
CA ALA A 187 -10.56 35.84 31.25
C ALA A 187 -11.29 35.70 32.60
N HIS A 188 -12.08 34.62 32.79
CA HIS A 188 -12.91 34.35 33.96
C HIS A 188 -12.33 33.22 34.82
N ARG A 189 -11.01 33.25 35.06
CA ARG A 189 -10.33 32.28 35.94
C ARG A 189 -10.73 32.53 37.40
N PRO A 190 -11.29 31.54 38.12
CA PRO A 190 -11.39 31.62 39.58
C PRO A 190 -9.97 31.57 40.18
N GLY A 191 -9.66 32.49 41.11
CA GLY A 191 -8.34 32.61 41.72
C GLY A 191 -7.39 33.53 40.92
N GLY A 192 -7.19 34.75 41.41
CA GLY A 192 -6.28 35.73 40.82
C GLY A 192 -4.86 35.66 41.40
N ALA A 193 -3.86 35.91 40.56
CA ALA A 193 -2.50 36.24 40.96
C ALA A 193 -1.94 37.32 39.99
N PRO A 194 -1.27 38.38 40.48
CA PRO A 194 -0.92 39.53 39.65
C PRO A 194 0.25 39.25 38.69
N ARG A 195 0.25 39.93 37.54
CA ARG A 195 1.37 39.91 36.59
C ARG A 195 2.54 40.76 37.09
N GLY A 196 3.56 40.12 37.65
CA GLY A 196 4.84 40.77 37.96
C GLY A 196 5.52 41.29 36.69
N ARG A 197 5.63 42.62 36.54
CA ARG A 197 6.58 43.25 35.61
C ARG A 197 7.96 43.27 36.25
N ALA A 198 8.90 42.51 35.70
CA ALA A 198 10.32 42.58 36.08
C ALA A 198 11.16 43.02 34.88
N ALA A 199 11.42 44.32 34.81
CA ALA A 199 12.51 44.92 34.04
C ALA A 199 13.48 45.59 35.03
N LEU A 200 14.64 46.08 34.56
CA LEU A 200 15.77 46.63 35.33
C LEU A 200 16.68 45.54 35.95
N ARG A 201 18.03 45.63 35.90
CA ARG A 201 18.96 46.50 35.14
C ARG A 201 20.15 45.65 34.68
N VAL A 202 20.58 45.77 33.43
CA VAL A 202 21.94 45.32 33.03
C VAL A 202 22.92 46.37 33.52
N GLN A 203 23.93 45.96 34.29
CA GLN A 203 24.95 46.90 34.82
C GLN A 203 25.94 47.30 33.71
N PRO A 204 26.31 48.59 33.61
CA PRO A 204 27.03 49.14 32.45
C PRO A 204 28.47 48.65 32.28
N TRP A 205 29.04 48.01 33.30
CA TRP A 205 30.40 47.46 33.32
C TRP A 205 30.49 45.96 32.96
N SER A 206 29.35 45.31 32.70
CA SER A 206 29.28 43.88 32.37
C SER A 206 30.01 43.51 31.05
N PRO A 207 30.55 42.29 30.89
CA PRO A 207 31.30 41.90 29.68
C PRO A 207 30.48 42.01 28.37
N LEU A 208 29.18 41.73 28.42
CA LEU A 208 28.27 41.85 27.26
C LEU A 208 28.11 43.29 26.77
N ALA A 209 28.24 44.29 27.65
CA ALA A 209 28.23 45.69 27.23
C ALA A 209 29.50 46.09 26.46
N ARG A 210 30.65 45.46 26.77
CA ARG A 210 31.94 45.77 26.15
C ARG A 210 32.16 45.14 24.76
N MET A 211 31.29 44.22 24.33
CA MET A 211 31.30 43.72 22.94
C MET A 211 30.38 44.53 22.00
N ALA A 212 29.61 45.50 22.52
CA ALA A 212 28.66 46.31 21.75
C ALA A 212 29.32 47.55 21.10
N GLY A 213 30.44 47.37 20.40
CA GLY A 213 31.19 48.45 19.75
C GLY A 213 30.38 49.20 18.67
N ARG A 214 30.44 50.54 18.69
CA ARG A 214 29.94 51.44 17.62
C ARG A 214 31.10 52.38 17.14
N PRO A 215 30.90 53.48 16.38
CA PRO A 215 31.28 53.43 14.97
C PRO A 215 32.10 54.63 14.44
N SER A 216 32.72 54.45 13.27
CA SER A 216 33.04 55.54 12.30
C SER A 216 33.16 54.91 10.89
N ARG A 217 33.03 55.62 9.76
CA ARG A 217 32.93 57.07 9.49
C ARG A 217 32.05 57.28 8.22
N ARG A 218 31.46 58.46 8.04
CA ARG A 218 30.77 58.98 6.82
C ARG A 218 31.46 60.30 6.39
N PRO A 219 31.13 60.98 5.26
CA PRO A 219 30.08 60.78 4.24
C PRO A 219 30.70 60.65 2.80
N ALA A 220 30.11 60.91 1.61
CA ALA A 220 28.75 61.05 1.07
C ALA A 220 28.78 60.88 -0.48
N ALA A 221 27.75 60.29 -1.10
CA ALA A 221 27.36 60.49 -2.52
C ALA A 221 25.96 59.86 -2.78
N ILE A 222 25.22 60.33 -3.79
CA ILE A 222 23.83 59.92 -4.12
C ILE A 222 23.57 60.13 -5.65
N PRO A 223 22.48 59.61 -6.25
CA PRO A 223 22.08 58.20 -6.48
C PRO A 223 22.25 57.78 -7.96
N ARG A 224 22.03 56.48 -8.27
CA ARG A 224 21.32 56.09 -9.51
C ARG A 224 20.31 54.97 -9.29
N VAL A 225 19.29 54.96 -10.13
CA VAL A 225 18.05 54.17 -10.04
C VAL A 225 18.23 52.77 -10.63
N ALA A 226 17.65 51.77 -9.97
CA ALA A 226 17.16 50.54 -10.61
C ALA A 226 15.98 49.98 -9.80
N MET A 227 14.75 50.14 -10.30
CA MET A 227 13.59 49.42 -9.75
C MET A 227 13.50 48.05 -10.42
N LEU A 228 13.37 46.99 -9.63
CA LEU A 228 12.97 45.68 -10.16
C LEU A 228 11.45 45.67 -10.39
N GLN A 229 11.05 45.36 -11.61
CA GLN A 229 9.66 45.29 -12.05
C GLN A 229 8.94 44.06 -11.45
N PRO A 230 7.61 44.13 -11.20
CA PRO A 230 6.80 42.94 -11.02
C PRO A 230 6.70 42.15 -12.34
N VAL A 231 6.58 40.82 -12.24
CA VAL A 231 6.34 39.94 -13.40
C VAL A 231 4.89 40.14 -13.88
N PRO A 232 4.62 40.27 -15.20
CA PRO A 232 3.28 40.56 -15.70
C PRO A 232 2.33 39.36 -15.62
N ASP A 233 1.06 39.67 -15.41
CA ASP A 233 -0.08 38.78 -15.58
C ASP A 233 -0.62 38.93 -17.01
N ILE A 234 -0.95 37.82 -17.69
CA ILE A 234 -1.52 37.83 -19.05
C ILE A 234 -2.59 36.74 -19.18
N ALA A 235 -3.85 37.19 -19.22
CA ALA A 235 -5.00 36.39 -19.65
C ALA A 235 -5.76 37.12 -20.77
N ALA A 236 -5.51 36.71 -22.01
CA ALA A 236 -6.32 36.95 -23.22
C ALA A 236 -5.88 35.88 -24.23
N GLY A 237 -6.75 35.03 -24.79
CA GLY A 237 -7.79 35.36 -25.78
C GLY A 237 -7.37 34.71 -27.11
N ILE A 238 -8.22 34.25 -28.03
CA ILE A 238 -9.59 34.64 -28.39
C ILE A 238 -10.36 33.42 -28.97
N SER A 239 -11.66 33.33 -28.66
CA SER A 239 -12.84 32.79 -29.38
C SER A 239 -12.76 31.81 -30.58
N ALA A 240 -13.82 31.05 -30.95
CA ALA A 240 -15.04 30.54 -30.27
C ALA A 240 -15.89 29.69 -31.25
N SER A 241 -16.54 28.61 -30.77
CA SER A 241 -17.79 27.95 -31.26
C SER A 241 -17.83 26.49 -30.76
N SER A 242 -18.98 25.88 -30.40
CA SER A 242 -20.32 26.41 -30.11
C SER A 242 -21.17 25.40 -29.30
N GLY A 243 -22.07 25.89 -28.43
CA GLY A 243 -23.38 25.26 -28.19
C GLY A 243 -23.56 24.04 -27.27
N ARG A 244 -23.38 24.17 -25.94
CA ARG A 244 -24.28 23.52 -24.94
C ARG A 244 -24.19 24.19 -23.56
N PRO A 245 -25.29 24.45 -22.83
CA PRO A 245 -25.24 25.17 -21.55
C PRO A 245 -24.80 24.28 -20.38
N ALA A 246 -23.98 24.84 -19.49
CA ALA A 246 -23.68 24.24 -18.19
C ALA A 246 -24.77 24.61 -17.17
N GLY A 247 -25.27 23.63 -16.41
CA GLY A 247 -26.19 23.87 -15.30
C GLY A 247 -25.48 24.48 -14.09
N SER A 248 -26.14 25.39 -13.38
CA SER A 248 -25.61 26.01 -12.18
C SER A 248 -25.53 25.02 -11.01
N VAL A 249 -24.50 25.16 -10.18
CA VAL A 249 -24.46 24.53 -8.86
C VAL A 249 -25.35 25.34 -7.92
N ALA A 250 -26.49 24.79 -7.54
CA ALA A 250 -27.41 25.39 -6.58
C ALA A 250 -28.04 24.31 -5.67
N ASP A 251 -28.07 24.63 -4.38
CA ASP A 251 -28.76 23.98 -3.26
C ASP A 251 -28.56 22.45 -3.01
N PRO A 252 -27.81 22.05 -1.96
CA PRO A 252 -27.74 20.65 -1.53
C PRO A 252 -29.04 20.13 -0.88
N SER A 253 -29.98 20.99 -0.51
CA SER A 253 -31.25 20.60 0.15
C SER A 253 -32.14 19.76 -0.77
N ALA A 254 -32.06 20.00 -2.09
CA ALA A 254 -32.82 19.28 -3.12
C ALA A 254 -32.51 17.77 -3.22
N LEU A 255 -31.50 17.26 -2.50
CA LEU A 255 -31.24 15.81 -2.39
C LEU A 255 -32.17 15.09 -1.39
N LEU A 256 -32.88 15.81 -0.52
CA LEU A 256 -33.68 15.22 0.56
C LEU A 256 -35.12 14.84 0.14
N ASP A 257 -35.70 15.51 -0.85
CA ASP A 257 -37.11 15.29 -1.29
C ASP A 257 -37.33 14.03 -2.15
N ARG A 258 -36.30 13.19 -2.34
CA ARG A 258 -36.34 12.06 -3.28
C ARG A 258 -36.99 10.79 -2.71
N LYS A 259 -38.30 10.88 -2.48
CA LYS A 259 -39.27 9.83 -2.07
C LYS A 259 -39.02 9.16 -0.70
N PRO A 260 -40.02 9.14 0.21
CA PRO A 260 -39.91 8.40 1.47
C PRO A 260 -39.87 6.88 1.21
N GLY A 261 -39.03 6.17 1.96
CA GLY A 261 -38.95 4.70 1.92
C GLY A 261 -37.55 4.07 1.81
N ARG A 262 -36.46 4.86 1.76
CA ARG A 262 -35.09 4.33 1.65
C ARG A 262 -34.06 4.86 2.65
N VAL A 263 -34.52 5.36 3.79
CA VAL A 263 -33.71 5.68 4.96
C VAL A 263 -34.28 4.89 6.15
N PRO A 264 -33.49 4.09 6.90
CA PRO A 264 -33.97 3.46 8.13
C PRO A 264 -34.32 4.53 9.18
N SER A 265 -35.30 4.27 10.04
CA SER A 265 -35.65 5.22 11.11
C SER A 265 -34.50 5.41 12.10
N ALA A 266 -34.47 6.55 12.80
CA ALA A 266 -33.47 6.81 13.84
C ALA A 266 -33.48 5.71 14.93
N GLU A 267 -34.68 5.26 15.32
CA GLU A 267 -34.89 4.15 16.26
C GLU A 267 -34.31 2.84 15.74
N ARG A 268 -34.48 2.55 14.46
CA ARG A 268 -33.91 1.35 13.82
C ARG A 268 -32.37 1.42 13.78
N MET A 269 -31.79 2.58 13.47
CA MET A 269 -30.34 2.78 13.53
C MET A 269 -29.80 2.66 14.96
N VAL A 270 -30.54 3.11 15.98
CA VAL A 270 -30.18 2.90 17.39
C VAL A 270 -30.27 1.41 17.76
N ALA A 271 -31.32 0.70 17.36
CA ALA A 271 -31.48 -0.73 17.62
C ALA A 271 -30.40 -1.59 16.91
N GLU A 272 -30.10 -1.31 15.64
CA GLU A 272 -29.04 -1.99 14.89
C GLU A 272 -27.64 -1.63 15.45
N SER A 273 -27.44 -0.43 16.02
CA SER A 273 -26.20 -0.08 16.74
C SER A 273 -26.02 -0.84 18.05
N ALA A 274 -27.11 -1.21 18.73
CA ALA A 274 -27.07 -2.00 19.96
C ALA A 274 -26.74 -3.49 19.72
N LEU A 275 -26.74 -3.94 18.46
CA LEU A 275 -26.35 -5.30 18.05
C LEU A 275 -24.87 -5.40 17.62
N LEU A 276 -24.12 -4.30 17.64
CA LEU A 276 -22.68 -4.32 17.39
C LEU A 276 -21.94 -4.97 18.57
N PRO A 277 -20.89 -5.80 18.33
CA PRO A 277 -20.12 -6.41 19.41
C PRO A 277 -19.51 -5.34 20.33
N ALA A 278 -19.78 -5.44 21.64
CA ALA A 278 -19.23 -4.52 22.61
C ALA A 278 -17.70 -4.64 22.66
N ILE A 279 -16.98 -3.60 22.22
CA ILE A 279 -15.51 -3.51 22.32
C ILE A 279 -15.16 -3.21 23.79
N ALA A 280 -15.31 -4.22 24.63
CA ALA A 280 -15.11 -4.15 26.08
C ALA A 280 -13.63 -4.25 26.47
N ALA A 281 -12.87 -3.20 26.17
CA ALA A 281 -11.54 -2.96 26.73
C ALA A 281 -11.52 -1.53 27.30
N GLY A 282 -11.55 -1.42 28.63
CA GLY A 282 -11.82 -0.17 29.33
C GLY A 282 -10.72 0.88 29.17
N LEU A 283 -10.91 1.83 28.24
CA LEU A 283 -10.16 3.08 28.21
C LEU A 283 -10.78 4.08 29.20
N PRO A 284 -10.00 4.73 30.07
CA PRO A 284 -10.53 5.78 30.94
C PRO A 284 -10.93 7.00 30.08
N VAL A 285 -12.20 7.39 30.14
CA VAL A 285 -12.83 8.48 29.34
C VAL A 285 -12.23 9.87 29.62
N LEU A 286 -11.19 9.96 30.46
CA LEU A 286 -10.50 11.18 30.86
C LEU A 286 -9.02 11.24 30.43
N ASP A 287 -8.45 10.22 29.77
CA ASP A 287 -7.13 10.34 29.13
C ASP A 287 -7.24 10.31 27.59
N LEU A 288 -7.25 11.50 26.98
CA LEU A 288 -7.24 11.70 25.52
C LEU A 288 -5.82 11.59 24.90
N ARG A 289 -4.84 11.04 25.62
CA ARG A 289 -3.56 10.62 25.03
C ARG A 289 -3.77 9.41 24.13
N LEU A 290 -4.11 9.71 22.87
CA LEU A 290 -3.99 8.76 21.77
C LEU A 290 -2.62 8.05 21.84
N PRO A 291 -2.57 6.71 21.83
CA PRO A 291 -1.33 5.97 21.67
C PRO A 291 -0.58 6.37 20.39
N ALA A 292 0.70 6.01 20.32
CA ALA A 292 1.52 6.15 19.11
C ALA A 292 0.75 5.63 17.87
N PRO A 293 0.90 6.28 16.70
CA PRO A 293 -0.14 6.34 15.67
C PRO A 293 -0.67 4.96 15.29
N LEU A 294 -2.01 4.84 15.28
CA LEU A 294 -2.74 3.58 15.11
C LEU A 294 -2.61 3.02 13.69
N CYS A 295 -1.44 2.43 13.41
CA CYS A 295 -1.18 1.59 12.23
C CYS A 295 -1.88 0.22 12.35
N THR A 296 -2.95 0.12 13.15
CA THR A 296 -3.57 -1.14 13.58
C THR A 296 -4.18 -1.91 12.42
N GLY A 297 -4.80 -1.21 11.46
CA GLY A 297 -5.29 -1.84 10.22
C GLY A 297 -4.16 -2.41 9.37
N ASP A 298 -3.01 -1.72 9.30
CA ASP A 298 -1.84 -2.18 8.56
C ASP A 298 -1.14 -3.37 9.24
N GLU A 299 -0.99 -3.35 10.56
CA GLU A 299 -0.40 -4.49 11.28
C GLU A 299 -1.34 -5.71 11.26
N VAL A 300 -2.67 -5.52 11.33
CA VAL A 300 -3.64 -6.60 11.12
C VAL A 300 -3.58 -7.15 9.68
N ARG A 301 -3.44 -6.28 8.66
CA ARG A 301 -3.24 -6.68 7.25
C ARG A 301 -1.96 -7.52 7.09
N ILE A 302 -0.85 -7.03 7.63
CA ILE A 302 0.46 -7.69 7.62
C ILE A 302 0.38 -9.05 8.34
N GLN A 303 -0.25 -9.11 9.52
CA GLN A 303 -0.41 -10.33 10.28
C GLN A 303 -1.31 -11.34 9.55
N ALA A 304 -2.43 -10.90 8.97
CA ALA A 304 -3.32 -11.76 8.18
C ALA A 304 -2.66 -12.32 6.90
N TYR A 305 -1.79 -11.54 6.26
CA TYR A 305 -0.97 -12.02 5.14
C TYR A 305 0.07 -13.03 5.63
N ALA A 306 0.83 -12.72 6.68
CA ALA A 306 1.83 -13.64 7.25
C ALA A 306 1.20 -14.97 7.71
N ASN A 307 -0.01 -14.93 8.31
CA ASN A 307 -0.81 -16.11 8.64
C ASN A 307 -1.12 -16.96 7.41
N ARG A 308 -1.59 -16.36 6.31
CA ARG A 308 -1.93 -17.09 5.07
C ARG A 308 -0.72 -17.75 4.42
N ILE A 309 0.44 -17.09 4.46
CA ILE A 309 1.70 -17.69 3.98
C ILE A 309 2.10 -18.88 4.86
N SER A 310 2.21 -18.69 6.18
CA SER A 310 2.74 -19.76 7.05
C SER A 310 1.78 -20.96 7.14
N ALA A 311 0.47 -20.73 7.10
CA ALA A 311 -0.54 -21.79 7.06
C ALA A 311 -0.44 -22.69 5.82
N SER A 312 0.07 -22.19 4.69
CA SER A 312 0.29 -23.01 3.48
C SER A 312 1.31 -24.14 3.65
N VAL A 313 2.14 -24.06 4.71
CA VAL A 313 3.14 -25.07 5.10
C VAL A 313 2.92 -25.57 6.54
N GLY A 314 1.75 -25.32 7.14
CA GLY A 314 1.40 -25.77 8.49
C GLY A 314 2.11 -25.04 9.65
N LEU A 315 2.77 -23.91 9.36
CA LEU A 315 3.59 -23.15 10.32
C LEU A 315 2.89 -21.90 10.86
N LYS A 316 3.43 -21.34 11.95
CA LYS A 316 3.03 -20.03 12.49
C LYS A 316 3.83 -18.89 11.83
N PRO A 317 3.32 -17.64 11.87
CA PRO A 317 3.95 -16.49 11.21
C PRO A 317 5.37 -16.13 11.64
N GLY A 318 5.75 -16.56 12.86
CA GLY A 318 7.05 -16.33 13.49
C GLY A 318 7.99 -17.53 13.42
N ASP A 319 7.56 -18.67 12.88
CA ASP A 319 8.40 -19.84 12.68
C ASP A 319 9.31 -19.63 11.45
N ASP A 320 10.43 -20.34 11.37
CA ASP A 320 11.28 -20.35 10.16
C ASP A 320 10.54 -21.12 9.05
N LEU A 321 10.31 -20.47 7.90
CA LEU A 321 9.57 -21.07 6.79
C LEU A 321 10.35 -22.16 6.03
N ASP A 322 11.65 -22.32 6.30
CA ASP A 322 12.53 -23.30 5.63
C ASP A 322 12.48 -23.24 4.08
N LEU A 323 12.47 -22.03 3.51
CA LEU A 323 12.32 -21.82 2.06
C LEU A 323 13.55 -22.22 1.25
N PHE A 324 14.75 -22.06 1.83
CA PHE A 324 16.03 -22.26 1.15
C PHE A 324 17.06 -22.94 2.05
N GLY A 325 17.88 -23.79 1.45
CA GLY A 325 19.06 -24.39 2.10
C GLY A 325 20.16 -23.36 2.39
N PRO A 326 21.21 -23.75 3.16
CA PRO A 326 22.33 -22.88 3.50
C PRO A 326 23.14 -22.44 2.26
N ASP A 327 23.12 -23.26 1.21
CA ASP A 327 23.66 -23.04 -0.14
C ASP A 327 22.78 -22.10 -1.01
N GLY A 328 21.51 -21.92 -0.64
CA GLY A 328 20.51 -21.18 -1.41
C GLY A 328 19.77 -22.01 -2.46
N ALA A 329 19.81 -23.34 -2.37
CA ALA A 329 18.90 -24.21 -3.12
C ALA A 329 17.46 -24.07 -2.56
N PRO A 330 16.43 -24.10 -3.42
CA PRO A 330 15.03 -24.06 -2.98
C PRO A 330 14.65 -25.35 -2.25
N ARG A 331 13.80 -25.25 -1.23
CA ARG A 331 13.23 -26.42 -0.51
C ARG A 331 11.73 -26.54 -0.76
N ALA A 332 11.14 -27.67 -0.34
CA ALA A 332 9.74 -28.01 -0.60
C ALA A 332 8.73 -26.91 -0.21
N ASN A 333 9.00 -26.16 0.86
CA ASN A 333 8.13 -25.10 1.37
C ASN A 333 8.02 -23.87 0.43
N LEU A 334 8.94 -23.69 -0.52
CA LEU A 334 8.93 -22.52 -1.40
C LEU A 334 7.71 -22.49 -2.34
N ALA A 335 7.32 -23.62 -2.91
CA ALA A 335 6.21 -23.71 -3.85
C ALA A 335 4.83 -23.33 -3.24
N PRO A 336 4.38 -23.95 -2.12
CA PRO A 336 3.12 -23.56 -1.48
C PRO A 336 3.15 -22.11 -0.96
N VAL A 337 4.29 -21.62 -0.47
CA VAL A 337 4.46 -20.22 -0.05
C VAL A 337 4.32 -19.25 -1.22
N MET A 338 4.93 -19.53 -2.38
CA MET A 338 4.76 -18.70 -3.59
C MET A 338 3.31 -18.72 -4.10
N LEU A 339 2.64 -19.87 -4.08
CA LEU A 339 1.22 -19.97 -4.45
C LEU A 339 0.31 -19.20 -3.49
N ALA A 340 0.57 -19.30 -2.18
CA ALA A 340 -0.17 -18.57 -1.15
C ALA A 340 0.03 -17.05 -1.25
N MET A 341 1.25 -16.58 -1.54
CA MET A 341 1.51 -15.17 -1.80
C MET A 341 0.75 -14.67 -3.04
N SER A 342 0.82 -15.39 -4.17
CA SER A 342 0.09 -15.01 -5.38
C SER A 342 -1.43 -14.93 -5.14
N ALA A 343 -2.00 -15.86 -4.36
CA ALA A 343 -3.42 -15.83 -4.00
C ALA A 343 -3.81 -14.63 -3.11
N VAL A 344 -2.90 -14.09 -2.29
CA VAL A 344 -3.16 -12.87 -1.51
C VAL A 344 -3.10 -11.61 -2.38
N GLU A 345 -2.14 -11.54 -3.31
CA GLU A 345 -1.93 -10.37 -4.18
C GLU A 345 -2.95 -10.29 -5.33
N LEU A 346 -3.40 -11.43 -5.86
CA LEU A 346 -4.31 -11.51 -7.01
C LEU A 346 -5.78 -11.82 -6.65
N GLY A 347 -6.05 -12.30 -5.43
CA GLY A 347 -7.40 -12.47 -4.86
C GLY A 347 -8.23 -13.59 -5.49
N THR A 348 -8.96 -13.29 -6.56
CA THR A 348 -9.86 -14.25 -7.26
C THR A 348 -9.10 -15.20 -8.17
N LEU A 349 -7.96 -14.75 -8.68
CA LEU A 349 -6.98 -15.51 -9.44
C LEU A 349 -5.74 -15.78 -8.57
N ARG A 350 -4.89 -16.72 -9.00
CA ARG A 350 -3.55 -16.97 -8.47
C ARG A 350 -2.68 -17.64 -9.54
N ALA A 351 -1.36 -17.56 -9.40
CA ALA A 351 -0.42 -18.34 -10.21
C ALA A 351 -0.77 -19.84 -10.22
N GLY A 352 -0.64 -20.50 -11.37
CA GLY A 352 -0.74 -21.96 -11.47
C GLY A 352 0.45 -22.68 -10.83
N PRO A 353 0.30 -23.95 -10.42
CA PRO A 353 1.38 -24.72 -9.82
C PRO A 353 2.57 -24.90 -10.78
N ASP A 354 2.31 -25.08 -12.08
CA ASP A 354 3.34 -25.33 -13.10
C ASP A 354 4.23 -24.10 -13.33
N LEU A 355 3.66 -22.89 -13.26
CA LEU A 355 4.40 -21.62 -13.31
C LEU A 355 5.37 -21.49 -12.12
N VAL A 356 4.91 -21.84 -10.92
CA VAL A 356 5.75 -21.82 -9.72
C VAL A 356 6.82 -22.90 -9.77
N ALA A 357 6.49 -24.11 -10.22
CA ALA A 357 7.46 -25.19 -10.41
C ALA A 357 8.52 -24.83 -11.47
N GLY A 358 8.12 -24.22 -12.58
CA GLY A 358 9.02 -23.74 -13.63
C GLY A 358 10.01 -22.69 -13.12
N ALA A 359 9.53 -21.69 -12.38
CA ALA A 359 10.40 -20.67 -11.78
C ALA A 359 11.36 -21.23 -10.74
N ILE A 360 10.92 -22.19 -9.92
CA ILE A 360 11.78 -22.89 -8.95
C ILE A 360 12.84 -23.74 -9.67
N ALA A 361 12.51 -24.38 -10.78
CA ALA A 361 13.46 -25.13 -11.61
C ALA A 361 14.47 -24.22 -12.35
N ARG A 362 14.06 -23.02 -12.78
CA ARG A 362 14.95 -22.00 -13.38
C ARG A 362 15.85 -21.31 -12.35
N LEU A 363 15.52 -21.38 -11.06
CA LEU A 363 16.27 -20.74 -9.97
C LEU A 363 17.62 -21.45 -9.68
N ARG A 364 18.58 -21.25 -10.60
CA ARG A 364 19.95 -21.80 -10.53
C ARG A 364 20.52 -21.73 -9.11
N PRO A 365 21.11 -22.82 -8.56
CA PRO A 365 21.87 -22.76 -7.32
C PRO A 365 22.93 -21.65 -7.38
N LEU A 366 23.15 -20.98 -6.26
CA LEU A 366 24.21 -19.99 -6.15
C LEU A 366 25.53 -20.74 -5.95
N THR A 367 26.39 -20.76 -6.97
CA THR A 367 27.75 -21.27 -6.86
C THR A 367 28.40 -20.63 -5.63
N PRO A 368 28.93 -21.41 -4.67
CA PRO A 368 29.65 -20.82 -3.55
C PRO A 368 30.83 -20.02 -4.10
N ALA A 369 30.95 -18.77 -3.69
CA ALA A 369 32.12 -17.97 -4.03
C ALA A 369 33.37 -18.70 -3.52
N ALA A 370 34.36 -18.90 -4.38
CA ALA A 370 35.61 -19.50 -3.97
C ALA A 370 36.26 -18.62 -2.90
N SER A 371 36.32 -19.12 -1.66
CA SER A 371 36.93 -18.39 -0.55
C SER A 371 38.40 -18.14 -0.85
N THR A 372 38.73 -16.90 -1.21
CA THR A 372 40.11 -16.43 -1.25
C THR A 372 40.67 -16.41 0.17
N ALA A 373 41.30 -17.53 0.55
CA ALA A 373 42.16 -17.56 1.73
C ALA A 373 43.31 -16.55 1.55
N PRO A 374 43.64 -15.74 2.56
CA PRO A 374 44.89 -14.99 2.57
C PRO A 374 46.09 -15.95 2.71
N PRO A 375 47.29 -15.54 2.27
CA PRO A 375 48.54 -16.26 2.49
C PRO A 375 49.00 -16.24 3.96
#